data_AF-A0A6S5RPX8-F1
#
_entry.id   AF-A0A6S5RPX8-F1
#
_cell.length_a   1.000
_cell.length_b   1.000
_cell.length_c   1.000
_cell.angle_alpha   90.00
_cell.angle_beta   90.00
_cell.angle_gamma   90.00
#
_symmetry.space_group_name_H-M   'P 1'
#
loop_
_entity.id
_entity.type
_entity.pdbx_description
1 polymer ?
#
loop_
_entity_poly.entity_id
_entity_poly.type
_entity_poly.pdbx_seq_one_letter_code
_entity_poly.pdbx_strand_id
1 'polypeptide(L)'
;MQRFINNWETELSAPLNASDGALRVPAALAQRLEFAPGDFYDLTLDPSGAVPEIVRVTAVSGDSLTLGARALEGSATPVSWPAGTRVVAPITAGCLAALQQSAGGGSPGRAVLVPGGPSSIPADTVLIEASSMGADAQVTLPAPPEGGAYLMDLRMYNWSHTALTIIPPAGGQIGTADISDCTLDLQPGRVVIAAQTRPKWARVVITNYPGEGVYVDVAEYYTGGVLNPPEDPGTGVPS
;
A
#
# COMPACT_ATOMS: atom_id res chain seq x y z
N MET A 1 12.48 12.67 -2.70
CA MET A 1 11.67 12.00 -1.64
C MET A 1 11.49 12.96 -0.46
N GLN A 2 10.47 12.78 0.39
CA GLN A 2 10.38 13.57 1.62
C GLN A 2 11.55 13.24 2.54
N ARG A 3 12.21 14.27 3.08
CA ARG A 3 13.29 14.16 4.06
C ARG A 3 12.81 14.60 5.44
N PHE A 4 13.47 14.09 6.47
CA PHE A 4 13.19 14.40 7.87
C PHE A 4 14.46 14.91 8.53
N ILE A 5 14.31 15.80 9.51
CA ILE A 5 15.42 16.36 10.26
C ILE A 5 15.05 16.49 11.73
N ASN A 6 15.99 16.10 12.61
CA ASN A 6 15.77 16.17 14.04
C ASN A 6 15.90 17.61 14.55
N ASN A 7 14.93 18.04 15.36
CA ASN A 7 14.97 19.27 16.13
C ASN A 7 15.32 20.50 15.27
N TRP A 8 14.65 20.65 14.12
CA TRP A 8 14.83 21.79 13.24
C TRP A 8 13.69 22.80 13.45
N GLU A 9 14.07 24.00 13.83
CA GLU A 9 13.19 25.13 14.10
C GLU A 9 13.96 26.43 13.83
N THR A 10 13.29 27.44 13.30
CA THR A 10 13.86 28.75 13.01
C THR A 10 12.77 29.82 12.91
N GLU A 11 13.16 31.04 12.52
CA GLU A 11 12.26 32.15 12.21
C GLU A 11 12.58 32.72 10.82
N LEU A 12 11.57 33.29 10.16
CA LEU A 12 11.77 34.01 8.91
C LEU A 12 12.71 35.21 9.12
N SER A 13 13.77 35.29 8.31
CA SER A 13 14.70 36.44 8.34
C SER A 13 14.20 37.64 7.53
N ALA A 14 13.20 37.43 6.68
CA ALA A 14 12.54 38.48 5.91
C ALA A 14 11.05 38.11 5.72
N PRO A 15 10.17 39.08 5.43
CA PRO A 15 8.77 38.77 5.11
C PRO A 15 8.66 37.81 3.93
N LEU A 16 7.67 36.90 3.98
CA LEU A 16 7.31 35.99 2.90
C LEU A 16 5.94 36.37 2.34
N ASN A 17 5.90 36.98 1.16
CA ASN A 17 4.68 37.38 0.46
C ASN A 17 4.10 36.22 -0.36
N ALA A 18 2.83 36.32 -0.76
CA ALA A 18 2.15 35.31 -1.58
C ALA A 18 2.91 34.93 -2.87
N SER A 19 3.58 35.90 -3.52
CA SER A 19 4.29 35.71 -4.79
C SER A 19 5.74 35.24 -4.65
N ASP A 20 6.26 35.15 -3.42
CA ASP A 20 7.67 34.84 -3.22
C ASP A 20 7.95 33.37 -3.54
N GLY A 21 8.99 33.13 -4.36
CA GLY A 21 9.43 31.79 -4.76
C GLY A 21 10.43 31.16 -3.78
N ALA A 22 10.78 31.85 -2.70
CA ALA A 22 11.68 31.35 -1.68
C ALA A 22 11.37 31.96 -0.32
N LEU A 23 11.53 31.17 0.74
CA LEU A 23 11.57 31.70 2.10
C LEU A 23 13.03 31.98 2.52
N ARG A 24 13.21 32.97 3.39
CA ARG A 24 14.51 33.35 3.94
C ARG A 24 14.57 33.02 5.41
N VAL A 25 15.60 32.27 5.81
CA VAL A 25 15.87 31.89 7.20
C VAL A 25 17.38 32.01 7.45
N PRO A 26 17.87 32.07 8.70
CA PRO A 26 19.29 32.19 8.98
C PRO A 26 20.11 31.11 8.26
N ALA A 27 21.16 31.53 7.54
CA ALA A 27 21.95 30.65 6.67
C ALA A 27 22.45 29.37 7.38
N ALA A 28 22.88 29.51 8.65
CA ALA A 28 23.34 28.37 9.45
C ALA A 28 22.26 27.28 9.66
N LEU A 29 20.98 27.66 9.70
CA LEU A 29 19.86 26.71 9.83
C LEU A 29 19.35 26.24 8.48
N ALA A 30 19.34 27.11 7.46
CA ALA A 30 19.01 26.73 6.08
C ALA A 30 19.94 25.62 5.59
N GLN A 31 21.25 25.79 5.80
CA GLN A 31 22.29 24.85 5.35
C GLN A 31 22.29 23.50 6.07
N ARG A 32 21.52 23.33 7.15
CA ARG A 32 21.31 22.02 7.78
C ARG A 32 20.36 21.13 6.99
N LEU A 33 19.56 21.69 6.09
CA LEU A 33 18.65 20.95 5.21
C LEU A 33 19.44 20.48 3.99
N GLU A 34 19.54 19.15 3.81
CA GLU A 34 20.30 18.54 2.73
C GLU A 34 19.34 18.01 1.65
N PHE A 35 19.64 18.30 0.39
CA PHE A 35 18.77 17.97 -0.74
C PHE A 35 19.54 17.16 -1.78
N ALA A 36 19.06 15.95 -2.10
CA ALA A 36 19.39 15.27 -3.35
C ALA A 36 18.33 15.60 -4.43
N PRO A 37 18.59 15.30 -5.71
CA PRO A 37 17.59 15.49 -6.77
C PRO A 37 16.25 14.83 -6.44
N GLY A 38 15.17 15.62 -6.47
CA GLY A 38 13.82 15.17 -6.16
C GLY A 38 13.48 15.17 -4.66
N ASP A 39 14.40 15.53 -3.78
CA ASP A 39 14.14 15.66 -2.35
C ASP A 39 13.41 16.94 -1.99
N PHE A 40 12.65 16.85 -0.89
CA PHE A 40 11.96 17.97 -0.32
C PHE A 40 11.79 17.83 1.19
N TYR A 41 11.59 18.96 1.85
CA TYR A 41 11.08 19.02 3.21
C TYR A 41 9.74 19.77 3.20
N ASP A 42 8.79 19.31 3.99
CA ASP A 42 7.59 20.07 4.28
C ASP A 42 7.81 20.80 5.61
N LEU A 43 7.60 22.12 5.60
CA LEU A 43 7.80 23.01 6.74
C LEU A 43 6.46 23.63 7.13
N THR A 44 6.25 23.84 8.42
CA THR A 44 5.06 24.53 8.93
C THR A 44 5.45 25.92 9.42
N LEU A 45 4.81 26.94 8.86
CA LEU A 45 4.88 28.33 9.31
C LEU A 45 3.79 28.56 10.36
N ASP A 46 4.17 29.27 11.42
CA ASP A 46 3.32 29.59 12.56
C ASP A 46 2.55 28.38 13.13
N PRO A 47 3.27 27.31 13.55
CA PRO A 47 2.64 26.05 13.97
C PRO A 47 1.70 26.17 15.17
N SER A 48 1.83 27.23 15.96
CA SER A 48 0.98 27.54 17.12
C SER A 48 -0.10 28.58 16.82
N GLY A 49 -0.11 29.15 15.62
CA GLY A 49 -1.08 30.14 15.19
C GLY A 49 -2.44 29.55 14.87
N ALA A 50 -3.44 30.42 14.70
CA ALA A 50 -4.78 30.02 14.28
C ALA A 50 -4.84 29.53 12.83
N VAL A 51 -3.85 29.89 12.01
CA VAL A 51 -3.82 29.64 10.57
C VAL A 51 -2.40 29.21 10.15
N PRO A 52 -1.92 28.03 10.58
CA PRO A 52 -0.60 27.55 10.17
C PRO A 52 -0.59 27.29 8.66
N GLU A 53 0.54 27.55 8.00
CA GLU A 53 0.74 27.21 6.59
C GLU A 53 1.79 26.12 6.44
N ILE A 54 1.48 25.10 5.63
CA ILE A 54 2.45 24.06 5.26
C ILE A 54 2.99 24.39 3.87
N VAL A 55 4.32 24.46 3.76
CA VAL A 55 5.03 24.75 2.52
C VAL A 55 6.03 23.63 2.22
N ARG A 56 6.32 23.42 0.95
CA ARG A 56 7.35 22.49 0.49
C ARG A 56 8.57 23.23 0.02
N VAL A 57 9.73 22.84 0.53
CA VAL A 57 11.03 23.33 0.07
C VAL A 57 11.78 22.24 -0.68
N THR A 58 12.46 22.60 -1.77
CA THR A 58 13.10 21.64 -2.68
C THR A 58 14.59 21.89 -2.88
N ALA A 59 15.10 23.04 -2.43
CA ALA A 59 16.52 23.36 -2.51
C ALA A 59 16.90 24.43 -1.47
N VAL A 60 18.20 24.52 -1.20
CA VAL A 60 18.81 25.57 -0.39
C VAL A 60 19.93 26.28 -1.16
N SER A 61 20.02 27.59 -1.01
CA SER A 61 21.15 28.40 -1.48
C SER A 61 21.42 29.54 -0.48
N GLY A 62 22.43 29.35 0.37
CA GLY A 62 22.76 30.30 1.43
C GLY A 62 21.66 30.36 2.50
N ASP A 63 20.99 31.51 2.61
CA ASP A 63 19.85 31.77 3.51
C ASP A 63 18.48 31.55 2.84
N SER A 64 18.48 31.14 1.57
CA SER A 64 17.29 30.95 0.74
C SER A 64 16.88 29.49 0.68
N LEU A 65 15.63 29.21 1.02
CA LEU A 65 15.01 27.91 0.74
C LEU A 65 14.01 28.08 -0.41
N THR A 66 14.24 27.38 -1.51
CA THR A 66 13.37 27.43 -2.69
C THR A 66 12.04 26.77 -2.39
N LEU A 67 10.94 27.50 -2.63
CA LEU A 67 9.58 27.01 -2.46
C LEU A 67 9.15 26.22 -3.70
N GLY A 68 8.85 24.94 -3.51
CA GLY A 68 8.26 24.09 -4.54
C GLY A 68 6.73 24.10 -4.52
N ALA A 69 6.13 24.32 -3.35
CA ALA A 69 4.68 24.47 -3.20
C ALA A 69 4.35 25.20 -1.89
N ARG A 70 3.13 25.74 -1.83
CA ARG A 70 2.53 26.44 -0.68
C ARG A 70 1.11 25.92 -0.44
N ALA A 71 0.50 26.32 0.67
CA ALA A 71 -0.88 25.94 1.00
C ALA A 71 -1.11 24.42 1.05
N LEU A 72 -0.10 23.63 1.42
CA LEU A 72 -0.22 22.17 1.41
C LEU A 72 -1.20 21.69 2.47
N GLU A 73 -1.77 20.51 2.21
CA GLU A 73 -2.75 19.86 3.10
C GLU A 73 -4.00 20.73 3.39
N GLY A 74 -4.35 21.63 2.46
CA GLY A 74 -5.47 22.54 2.64
C GLY A 74 -5.22 23.64 3.68
N SER A 75 -3.96 23.83 4.09
CA SER A 75 -3.58 24.99 4.90
C SER A 75 -3.85 26.28 4.12
N ALA A 76 -4.34 27.32 4.80
CA ALA A 76 -4.55 28.59 4.15
C ALA A 76 -3.20 29.23 3.80
N THR A 77 -3.15 30.01 2.73
CA THR A 77 -2.01 30.87 2.41
C THR A 77 -2.36 32.29 2.82
N PRO A 78 -1.82 32.81 3.94
CA PRO A 78 -1.91 34.23 4.23
C PRO A 78 -1.28 35.06 3.12
N VAL A 79 -1.78 36.28 2.96
CA VAL A 79 -1.25 37.25 1.96
C VAL A 79 0.25 37.49 2.17
N SER A 80 0.69 37.48 3.43
CA SER A 80 2.10 37.57 3.80
C SER A 80 2.34 36.99 5.18
N TRP A 81 3.54 36.44 5.39
CA TRP A 81 4.11 36.19 6.70
C TRP A 81 5.15 37.27 7.03
N PRO A 82 5.11 37.88 8.22
CA PRO A 82 6.15 38.81 8.64
C PRO A 82 7.48 38.11 8.90
N ALA A 83 8.57 38.88 8.88
CA ALA A 83 9.83 38.43 9.47
C ALA A 83 9.60 38.09 10.97
N GLY A 84 10.33 37.11 11.49
CA GLY A 84 10.14 36.58 12.84
C GLY A 84 9.06 35.49 12.94
N THR A 85 8.30 35.20 11.88
CA THR A 85 7.37 34.06 11.89
C THR A 85 8.15 32.76 12.12
N ARG A 86 7.71 32.00 13.12
CA ARG A 86 8.28 30.70 13.47
C ARG A 86 8.08 29.68 12.36
N VAL A 87 9.12 28.92 12.05
CA VAL A 87 9.14 27.86 11.03
C VAL A 87 9.71 26.59 11.65
N VAL A 88 9.03 25.47 11.46
CA VAL A 88 9.42 24.15 12.00
C VAL A 88 9.34 23.09 10.91
N ALA A 89 10.05 21.97 11.08
CA ALA A 89 9.98 20.81 10.18
C ALA A 89 9.34 19.58 10.88
N PRO A 90 8.04 19.63 11.23
CA PRO A 90 7.35 18.51 11.87
C PRO A 90 6.99 17.43 10.84
N ILE A 91 6.64 16.25 11.33
CA ILE A 91 5.90 15.27 10.52
C ILE A 91 4.46 15.78 10.41
N THR A 92 3.99 16.01 9.18
CA THR A 92 2.64 16.52 8.90
C THR A 92 1.60 15.39 8.85
N ALA A 93 0.32 15.74 8.96
CA ALA A 93 -0.77 14.77 8.88
C ALA A 93 -0.82 14.09 7.51
N GLY A 94 -0.62 14.85 6.43
CA GLY A 94 -0.51 14.32 5.07
C GLY A 94 0.66 13.34 4.91
N CYS A 95 1.82 13.63 5.52
CA CYS A 95 2.93 12.69 5.55
C CYS A 95 2.57 11.39 6.27
N LEU A 96 1.93 11.47 7.44
CA LEU A 96 1.54 10.28 8.20
C LEU A 96 0.45 9.47 7.48
N ALA A 97 -0.50 10.15 6.82
CA ALA A 97 -1.51 9.51 5.99
C ALA A 97 -0.88 8.81 4.77
N ALA A 98 0.09 9.44 4.10
CA ALA A 98 0.84 8.81 3.02
C ALA A 98 1.64 7.60 3.52
N LEU A 99 2.25 7.68 4.70
CA LEU A 99 2.90 6.55 5.35
C LEU A 99 1.90 5.43 5.66
N GLN A 100 0.73 5.74 6.20
CA GLN A 100 -0.33 4.77 6.47
C GLN A 100 -0.82 4.10 5.19
N GLN A 101 -0.98 4.84 4.09
CA GLN A 101 -1.34 4.29 2.79
C GLN A 101 -0.22 3.42 2.21
N SER A 102 1.05 3.81 2.38
CA SER A 102 2.20 3.01 1.96
C SER A 102 2.40 1.75 2.80
N ALA A 103 2.10 1.82 4.10
CA ALA A 103 2.07 0.69 5.02
C ALA A 103 0.87 -0.23 4.77
N GLY A 104 -0.21 0.31 4.16
CA GLY A 104 -1.29 -0.47 3.56
C GLY A 104 -0.93 -1.18 2.25
N GLY A 105 0.28 -0.94 1.71
CA GLY A 105 0.83 -1.64 0.54
C GLY A 105 1.42 -3.03 0.86
N GLY A 106 1.33 -3.46 2.11
CA GLY A 106 1.60 -4.83 2.54
C GLY A 106 0.75 -5.11 3.77
N SER A 107 -0.52 -5.48 3.56
CA SER A 107 -1.31 -6.07 4.64
C SER A 107 -0.46 -7.20 5.25
N PRO A 108 -0.17 -7.21 6.57
CA PRO A 108 0.36 -8.42 7.19
C PRO A 108 -0.65 -9.50 6.86
N GLY A 109 -0.22 -10.47 6.06
CA GLY A 109 -1.16 -11.32 5.38
C GLY A 109 -2.03 -12.02 6.39
N ARG A 110 -3.34 -11.70 6.47
CA ARG A 110 -4.21 -12.49 7.32
C ARG A 110 -4.16 -13.89 6.74
N ALA A 111 -3.62 -14.82 7.52
CA ALA A 111 -3.66 -16.24 7.21
C ALA A 111 -4.98 -16.77 7.76
N VAL A 112 -5.82 -17.35 6.89
CA VAL A 112 -7.06 -17.99 7.31
C VAL A 112 -6.94 -19.49 7.06
N LEU A 113 -7.05 -20.26 8.14
CA LEU A 113 -7.21 -21.70 8.07
C LEU A 113 -8.67 -22.01 7.71
N VAL A 114 -8.87 -22.70 6.59
CA VAL A 114 -10.19 -23.05 6.07
C VAL A 114 -10.42 -24.55 6.29
N PRO A 115 -11.36 -24.94 7.18
CA PRO A 115 -11.77 -26.33 7.30
C PRO A 115 -12.60 -26.76 6.07
N GLY A 116 -12.85 -28.05 5.90
CA GLY A 116 -13.76 -28.53 4.85
C GLY A 116 -15.16 -27.91 4.98
N GLY A 117 -15.73 -27.44 3.87
CA GLY A 117 -17.00 -26.70 3.84
C GLY A 117 -16.86 -25.19 3.57
N PRO A 118 -17.99 -24.43 3.57
CA PRO A 118 -18.03 -23.02 3.21
C PRO A 118 -17.45 -22.11 4.30
N SER A 119 -16.57 -21.20 3.91
CA SER A 119 -15.99 -20.14 4.74
C SER A 119 -16.02 -18.81 3.99
N SER A 120 -16.59 -17.76 4.60
CA SER A 120 -16.40 -16.40 4.09
C SER A 120 -15.12 -15.81 4.66
N ILE A 121 -14.34 -15.20 3.79
CA ILE A 121 -13.02 -14.67 4.13
C ILE A 121 -13.03 -13.18 3.81
N PRO A 122 -12.51 -12.32 4.70
CA PRO A 122 -12.46 -10.88 4.43
C PRO A 122 -11.43 -10.54 3.35
N ALA A 123 -11.68 -9.42 2.67
CA ALA A 123 -10.93 -8.96 1.49
C ALA A 123 -9.44 -8.70 1.72
N ASP A 124 -9.02 -8.55 2.98
CA ASP A 124 -7.65 -8.32 3.41
C ASP A 124 -6.85 -9.62 3.64
N THR A 125 -7.41 -10.78 3.28
CA THR A 125 -6.76 -12.08 3.44
C THR A 125 -5.76 -12.34 2.32
N VAL A 126 -4.54 -12.70 2.72
CA VAL A 126 -3.38 -12.76 1.82
C VAL A 126 -2.77 -14.16 1.79
N LEU A 127 -3.14 -15.01 2.77
CA LEU A 127 -2.85 -16.44 2.79
C LEU A 127 -4.12 -17.22 3.16
N ILE A 128 -4.46 -18.20 2.33
CA ILE A 128 -5.52 -19.16 2.61
C ILE A 128 -4.87 -20.53 2.77
N GLU A 129 -5.00 -21.12 3.97
CA GLU A 129 -4.54 -22.47 4.24
C GLU A 129 -5.74 -23.41 4.28
N ALA A 130 -5.88 -24.25 3.26
CA ALA A 130 -6.99 -25.20 3.19
C ALA A 130 -6.57 -26.58 3.70
N SER A 131 -6.93 -26.85 4.95
CA SER A 131 -6.72 -28.14 5.60
C SER A 131 -8.05 -28.87 5.72
N SER A 132 -8.36 -29.78 4.79
CA SER A 132 -9.53 -30.63 4.93
C SER A 132 -9.20 -32.09 4.64
N MET A 133 -9.58 -32.97 5.57
CA MET A 133 -9.58 -34.41 5.36
C MET A 133 -11.02 -34.84 5.07
N GLY A 134 -11.44 -34.79 3.80
CA GLY A 134 -12.67 -35.45 3.33
C GLY A 134 -13.79 -34.58 2.77
N ALA A 135 -13.71 -33.24 2.81
CA ALA A 135 -14.66 -32.35 2.12
C ALA A 135 -13.93 -31.13 1.54
N ASP A 136 -14.32 -30.69 0.34
CA ASP A 136 -13.70 -29.54 -0.31
C ASP A 136 -13.79 -28.29 0.58
N ALA A 137 -12.66 -27.61 0.81
CA ALA A 137 -12.65 -26.28 1.40
C ALA A 137 -13.27 -25.30 0.39
N GLN A 138 -14.32 -24.59 0.78
CA GLN A 138 -14.99 -23.61 -0.06
C GLN A 138 -14.76 -22.23 0.50
N VAL A 139 -14.07 -21.37 -0.24
CA VAL A 139 -13.73 -20.02 0.20
C VAL A 139 -14.52 -19.01 -0.59
N THR A 140 -15.13 -18.05 0.08
CA THR A 140 -15.87 -16.95 -0.54
C THR A 140 -15.17 -15.62 -0.32
N LEU A 141 -14.76 -14.94 -1.39
CA LEU A 141 -14.10 -13.62 -1.37
C LEU A 141 -14.95 -12.57 -2.09
N PRO A 142 -15.04 -11.31 -1.62
CA PRO A 142 -15.47 -10.20 -2.48
C PRO A 142 -14.41 -9.97 -3.57
N ALA A 143 -14.77 -9.48 -4.76
CA ALA A 143 -13.76 -9.09 -5.74
C ALA A 143 -13.05 -7.76 -5.38
N PRO A 144 -11.91 -7.45 -6.01
CA PRO A 144 -11.25 -6.16 -5.86
C PRO A 144 -12.16 -4.99 -6.25
N PRO A 145 -11.97 -3.79 -5.65
CA PRO A 145 -12.55 -2.57 -6.21
C PRO A 145 -12.08 -2.39 -7.66
N GLU A 146 -12.84 -1.66 -8.47
CA GLU A 146 -12.48 -1.38 -9.86
C GLU A 146 -11.09 -0.73 -9.95
N GLY A 147 -10.22 -1.25 -10.83
CA GLY A 147 -8.82 -0.84 -10.92
C GLY A 147 -7.89 -1.47 -9.86
N GLY A 148 -8.43 -2.28 -8.96
CA GLY A 148 -7.70 -2.96 -7.89
C GLY A 148 -7.30 -4.40 -8.24
N ALA A 149 -6.40 -4.95 -7.42
CA ALA A 149 -6.01 -6.35 -7.48
C ALA A 149 -5.78 -6.93 -6.08
N TYR A 150 -6.00 -8.23 -5.94
CA TYR A 150 -5.60 -9.03 -4.79
C TYR A 150 -4.50 -10.00 -5.20
N LEU A 151 -3.49 -10.14 -4.35
CA LEU A 151 -2.47 -11.17 -4.44
C LEU A 151 -2.65 -12.09 -3.24
N MET A 152 -2.82 -13.39 -3.48
CA MET A 152 -3.01 -14.36 -2.40
C MET A 152 -2.22 -15.63 -2.63
N ASP A 153 -1.72 -16.19 -1.54
CA ASP A 153 -1.14 -17.51 -1.53
C ASP A 153 -2.21 -18.53 -1.10
N LEU A 154 -2.38 -19.58 -1.88
CA LEU A 154 -3.23 -20.72 -1.58
C LEU A 154 -2.34 -21.91 -1.20
N ARG A 155 -2.44 -22.38 0.05
CA ARG A 155 -1.78 -23.61 0.51
C ARG A 155 -2.79 -24.74 0.59
N MET A 156 -2.49 -25.85 -0.08
CA MET A 156 -3.36 -27.02 -0.16
C MET A 156 -2.65 -28.23 0.46
N TYR A 157 -3.23 -28.80 1.51
CA TYR A 157 -2.69 -30.02 2.14
C TYR A 157 -3.03 -31.27 1.31
N ASN A 158 -2.28 -32.36 1.52
CA ASN A 158 -2.48 -33.62 0.79
C ASN A 158 -3.93 -34.10 0.91
N TRP A 159 -4.55 -34.40 -0.24
CA TRP A 159 -5.94 -34.87 -0.35
C TRP A 159 -7.02 -33.82 0.03
N SER A 160 -6.63 -32.57 0.26
CA SER A 160 -7.55 -31.44 0.31
C SER A 160 -7.92 -31.02 -1.12
N HIS A 161 -9.19 -30.67 -1.33
CA HIS A 161 -9.62 -29.86 -2.48
C HIS A 161 -9.99 -28.46 -1.97
N THR A 162 -9.68 -27.40 -2.72
CA THR A 162 -9.91 -26.01 -2.27
C THR A 162 -10.60 -25.20 -3.35
N ALA A 163 -11.93 -25.23 -3.35
CA ALA A 163 -12.75 -24.41 -4.24
C ALA A 163 -12.76 -22.94 -3.79
N LEU A 164 -11.97 -22.10 -4.47
CA LEU A 164 -12.00 -20.66 -4.29
C LEU A 164 -13.15 -20.00 -5.06
N THR A 165 -14.26 -19.69 -4.40
CA THR A 165 -15.39 -18.91 -4.92
C THR A 165 -15.15 -17.41 -4.75
N ILE A 166 -15.09 -16.67 -5.86
CA ILE A 166 -15.01 -15.20 -5.85
C ILE A 166 -16.39 -14.66 -6.19
N ILE A 167 -16.95 -13.80 -5.35
CA ILE A 167 -18.19 -13.06 -5.62
C ILE A 167 -17.80 -11.75 -6.34
N PRO A 168 -18.03 -11.63 -7.66
CA PRO A 168 -17.84 -10.35 -8.32
C PRO A 168 -18.92 -9.35 -7.91
N PRO A 169 -18.64 -8.04 -7.95
CA PRO A 169 -19.69 -7.04 -7.97
C PRO A 169 -20.61 -7.28 -9.17
N ALA A 170 -21.88 -6.93 -9.01
CA ALA A 170 -22.94 -7.23 -9.99
C ALA A 170 -22.50 -6.88 -11.43
N GLY A 171 -22.42 -7.90 -12.30
CA GLY A 171 -22.07 -7.75 -13.72
C GLY A 171 -20.62 -8.07 -14.10
N GLY A 172 -19.74 -8.46 -13.18
CA GLY A 172 -18.37 -8.85 -13.52
C GLY A 172 -18.28 -10.15 -14.32
N GLN A 173 -17.74 -10.10 -15.54
CA GLN A 173 -17.21 -11.30 -16.20
C GLN A 173 -16.01 -11.83 -15.42
N ILE A 174 -15.82 -13.14 -15.45
CA ILE A 174 -14.71 -13.84 -14.81
C ILE A 174 -13.85 -14.46 -15.93
N GLY A 175 -12.60 -14.01 -16.03
CA GLY A 175 -11.62 -14.49 -17.02
C GLY A 175 -11.08 -15.91 -16.75
N THR A 176 -10.23 -16.40 -17.66
CA THR A 176 -9.62 -17.75 -17.65
C THR A 176 -8.31 -17.76 -16.84
N ALA A 177 -8.15 -18.71 -15.92
CA ALA A 177 -6.87 -19.02 -15.28
C ALA A 177 -6.27 -20.29 -15.93
N ASP A 178 -5.02 -20.24 -16.38
CA ASP A 178 -4.30 -21.42 -16.88
C ASP A 178 -3.44 -21.99 -15.75
N ILE A 179 -3.87 -23.12 -15.19
CA ILE A 179 -3.10 -23.86 -14.18
C ILE A 179 -3.00 -25.27 -14.71
N SER A 180 -1.84 -25.63 -15.24
CA SER A 180 -1.59 -26.86 -16.00
C SER A 180 -2.05 -28.18 -15.33
N ASP A 181 -2.31 -28.18 -14.01
CA ASP A 181 -2.70 -29.35 -13.21
C ASP A 181 -3.96 -29.16 -12.33
N CYS A 182 -4.73 -28.08 -12.55
CA CYS A 182 -5.99 -27.84 -11.82
C CYS A 182 -7.20 -27.82 -12.76
N THR A 183 -8.35 -28.30 -12.27
CA THR A 183 -9.64 -28.02 -12.89
C THR A 183 -10.07 -26.61 -12.52
N LEU A 184 -10.40 -25.81 -13.54
CA LEU A 184 -11.08 -24.53 -13.38
C LEU A 184 -12.54 -24.71 -13.81
N ASP A 185 -13.50 -24.53 -12.89
CA ASP A 185 -14.92 -24.40 -13.25
C ASP A 185 -15.32 -22.92 -13.14
N LEU A 186 -15.65 -22.32 -14.28
CA LEU A 186 -16.09 -20.94 -14.40
C LEU A 186 -17.61 -20.92 -14.46
N GLN A 187 -18.23 -20.46 -13.38
CA GLN A 187 -19.67 -20.20 -13.32
C GLN A 187 -19.90 -18.69 -13.29
N PRO A 188 -21.05 -18.18 -13.77
CA PRO A 188 -21.38 -16.76 -13.63
C PRO A 188 -21.28 -16.34 -12.16
N GLY A 189 -20.29 -15.52 -11.83
CA GLY A 189 -20.07 -15.05 -10.47
C GLY A 189 -19.34 -16.02 -9.54
N ARG A 190 -18.65 -17.04 -10.05
CA ARG A 190 -17.88 -18.00 -9.26
C ARG A 190 -16.73 -18.60 -10.05
N VAL A 191 -15.55 -18.59 -9.44
CA VAL A 191 -14.41 -19.44 -9.83
C VAL A 191 -14.41 -20.67 -8.95
N VAL A 192 -13.90 -21.80 -9.46
CA VAL A 192 -13.55 -22.96 -8.65
C VAL A 192 -12.18 -23.41 -9.11
N ILE A 193 -11.19 -23.31 -8.23
CA ILE A 193 -9.87 -23.91 -8.43
C ILE A 193 -9.91 -25.28 -7.77
N ALA A 194 -9.63 -26.34 -8.51
CA ALA A 194 -9.58 -27.70 -7.95
C ALA A 194 -8.28 -28.37 -8.33
N ALA A 195 -7.42 -28.60 -7.33
CA ALA A 195 -6.23 -29.41 -7.43
C ALA A 195 -6.58 -30.86 -7.82
N GLN A 196 -6.29 -31.29 -9.04
CA GLN A 196 -6.55 -32.69 -9.42
C GLN A 196 -5.41 -33.63 -9.00
N THR A 197 -4.16 -33.16 -9.03
CA THR A 197 -3.01 -33.93 -8.55
C THR A 197 -1.92 -33.05 -7.97
N ARG A 198 -1.84 -32.99 -6.64
CA ARG A 198 -0.64 -32.58 -5.88
C ARG A 198 -0.14 -31.11 -5.98
N PRO A 199 -0.90 -30.05 -6.30
CA PRO A 199 -0.40 -28.71 -6.00
C PRO A 199 -0.45 -28.49 -4.49
N LYS A 200 0.69 -28.14 -3.88
CA LYS A 200 0.77 -27.80 -2.44
C LYS A 200 0.68 -26.30 -2.18
N TRP A 201 0.94 -25.51 -3.21
CA TRP A 201 0.94 -24.05 -3.14
C TRP A 201 0.66 -23.44 -4.51
N ALA A 202 -0.11 -22.36 -4.55
CA ALA A 202 -0.30 -21.51 -5.72
C ALA A 202 -0.44 -20.05 -5.29
N ARG A 203 0.20 -19.14 -6.02
CA ARG A 203 -0.01 -17.70 -5.92
C ARG A 203 -1.01 -17.27 -6.96
N VAL A 204 -2.14 -16.79 -6.48
CA VAL A 204 -3.27 -16.35 -7.32
C VAL A 204 -3.34 -14.83 -7.30
N VAL A 205 -3.50 -14.26 -8.48
CA VAL A 205 -3.76 -12.84 -8.70
C VAL A 205 -5.22 -12.71 -9.12
N ILE A 206 -5.98 -11.86 -8.45
CA ILE A 206 -7.33 -11.47 -8.87
C ILE A 206 -7.29 -10.00 -9.21
N THR A 207 -7.59 -9.63 -10.44
CA THR A 207 -7.57 -8.24 -10.90
C THR A 207 -8.97 -7.82 -11.35
N ASN A 208 -9.43 -6.64 -10.97
CA ASN A 208 -10.67 -6.07 -11.49
C ASN A 208 -10.33 -4.92 -12.45
N TYR A 209 -10.32 -5.21 -13.74
CA TYR A 209 -9.98 -4.23 -14.77
C TYR A 209 -11.18 -3.31 -15.04
N PRO A 210 -10.97 -1.97 -15.04
CA PRO A 210 -12.03 -1.01 -15.33
C PRO A 210 -12.71 -1.28 -16.67
N GLY A 211 -14.03 -1.47 -16.67
CA GLY A 211 -14.81 -1.77 -17.87
C GLY A 211 -14.63 -3.17 -18.48
N GLU A 212 -13.71 -3.99 -17.98
CA GLU A 212 -13.43 -5.33 -18.52
C GLU A 212 -13.83 -6.46 -17.55
N GLY A 213 -13.91 -6.18 -16.24
CA GLY A 213 -14.38 -7.12 -15.22
C GLY A 213 -13.26 -7.81 -14.45
N VAL A 214 -13.58 -8.94 -13.81
CA VAL A 214 -12.67 -9.62 -12.87
C VAL A 214 -11.91 -10.72 -13.60
N TYR A 215 -10.60 -10.74 -13.43
CA TYR A 215 -9.71 -11.74 -14.00
C TYR A 215 -9.00 -12.46 -12.86
N VAL A 216 -8.80 -13.75 -13.04
CA VAL A 216 -8.06 -14.59 -12.11
C VAL A 216 -6.91 -15.21 -12.87
N ASP A 217 -5.72 -15.04 -12.35
CA ASP A 217 -4.49 -15.59 -12.93
C ASP A 217 -3.69 -16.29 -11.83
N VAL A 218 -2.83 -17.23 -12.21
CA VAL A 218 -1.91 -17.90 -11.30
C VAL A 218 -0.50 -17.52 -11.67
N ALA A 219 0.07 -16.63 -10.86
CA ALA A 219 1.42 -16.11 -11.09
C ALA A 219 2.47 -17.21 -10.89
N GLU A 220 2.29 -18.07 -9.89
CA GLU A 220 3.27 -19.12 -9.53
C GLU A 220 2.54 -20.33 -8.93
N TYR A 221 3.00 -21.56 -9.17
CA TYR A 221 2.44 -22.77 -8.56
C TYR A 221 3.50 -23.86 -8.33
N TYR A 222 3.26 -24.74 -7.35
CA TYR A 222 4.16 -25.84 -7.01
C TYR A 222 3.44 -27.19 -6.90
N THR A 223 3.84 -28.16 -7.74
CA THR A 223 3.24 -29.50 -7.86
C THR A 223 4.21 -30.63 -7.48
N GLY A 224 4.60 -30.74 -6.20
CA GLY A 224 4.78 -32.07 -5.59
C GLY A 224 6.07 -32.43 -4.84
N GLY A 225 6.02 -33.61 -4.20
CA GLY A 225 7.17 -34.44 -3.82
C GLY A 225 7.77 -34.25 -2.42
N VAL A 226 8.31 -33.07 -2.14
CA VAL A 226 9.15 -32.83 -0.95
C VAL A 226 8.48 -31.80 -0.03
N LEU A 227 8.64 -31.99 1.28
CA LEU A 227 7.83 -31.39 2.36
C LEU A 227 7.93 -29.86 2.53
N ASN A 228 8.79 -29.15 1.79
CA ASN A 228 9.06 -27.75 2.08
C ASN A 228 8.71 -26.83 0.89
N PRO A 229 7.80 -25.85 1.06
CA PRO A 229 7.59 -24.77 0.11
C PRO A 229 8.85 -23.88 0.00
N PRO A 230 8.96 -22.99 -1.00
CA PRO A 230 9.99 -21.96 -1.02
C PRO A 230 9.99 -21.22 0.32
N GLU A 231 11.18 -21.03 0.90
CA GLU A 231 11.33 -20.40 2.21
C GLU A 231 10.58 -19.08 2.25
N ASP A 232 9.70 -18.97 3.24
CA ASP A 232 8.91 -17.80 3.58
C ASP A 232 9.82 -16.55 3.62
N PRO A 233 9.58 -15.48 2.85
CA PRO A 233 10.45 -14.29 2.82
C PRO A 233 10.47 -13.47 4.12
N GLY A 234 10.14 -14.02 5.29
CA GLY A 234 9.95 -13.22 6.49
C GLY A 234 9.94 -13.90 7.85
N THR A 235 9.99 -15.23 7.96
CA THR A 235 9.96 -15.88 9.29
C THR A 235 11.32 -16.47 9.65
N GLY A 236 12.29 -15.57 9.84
CA GLY A 236 13.48 -15.87 10.64
C GLY A 236 13.09 -16.16 12.08
N VAL A 237 12.67 -17.39 12.36
CA VAL A 237 12.62 -17.94 13.71
C VAL A 237 13.55 -19.15 13.72
N PRO A 238 14.68 -19.11 14.43
CA PRO A 238 15.58 -20.24 14.50
C PRO A 238 14.91 -21.39 15.26
N SER A 239 15.12 -22.60 14.73
CA SER A 239 14.76 -23.91 15.28
C SER A 239 15.25 -24.14 16.70
#